data_AF-A0A5D4R854-F1
#
_entry.id   AF-A0A5D4R854-F1
#
_cell.length_a   1.000
_cell.length_b   1.000
_cell.length_c   1.000
_cell.angle_alpha   90.00
_cell.angle_beta   90.00
_cell.angle_gamma   90.00
#
_symmetry.space_group_name_H-M   'P 1'
#
loop_
_entity.id
_entity.type
_entity.pdbx_description
1 polymer ?
#
loop_
_entity_poly.entity_id
_entity_poly.type
_entity_poly.pdbx_seq_one_letter_code
_entity_poly.pdbx_strand_id
1 'polypeptide(L)'
;MAQKTFNNRSAATLQIALLVRQGENPANFDGDVYFTLAPGQTRTITYGNAQNVFLNGIVLSTNFNGDIYNKTQIVTERGSQLDNLLNTNSIIDILPISTDYVIFGRNA
;
A
#
# COMPACT_ATOMS: atom_id res chain seq x y z
N MET A 1 -6.08 -2.87 15.74
CA MET A 1 -5.02 -2.98 14.71
C MET A 1 -5.62 -3.68 13.51
N ALA A 2 -5.18 -3.33 12.31
CA ALA A 2 -5.65 -3.95 11.06
C ALA A 2 -4.53 -4.77 10.41
N GLN A 3 -4.92 -5.71 9.53
CA GLN A 3 -3.98 -6.55 8.78
C GLN A 3 -4.32 -6.53 7.30
N LYS A 4 -3.29 -6.55 6.47
CA LYS A 4 -3.43 -6.60 5.02
C LYS A 4 -2.28 -7.37 4.41
N THR A 5 -2.58 -8.21 3.42
CA THR A 5 -1.58 -9.02 2.73
C THR A 5 -1.15 -8.31 1.46
N PHE A 6 0.15 -8.21 1.24
CA PHE A 6 0.74 -7.61 0.05
C PHE A 6 1.54 -8.65 -0.71
N ASN A 7 1.31 -8.72 -2.02
CA ASN A 7 1.99 -9.63 -2.93
C ASN A 7 2.80 -8.83 -3.94
N ASN A 8 4.11 -8.96 -3.90
CA ASN A 8 4.97 -8.45 -4.95
C ASN A 8 4.97 -9.45 -6.12
N ARG A 9 4.35 -9.08 -7.24
CA ARG A 9 4.32 -9.88 -8.47
C ARG A 9 5.38 -9.42 -9.48
N SER A 10 6.38 -8.67 -9.03
CA SER A 10 7.50 -8.20 -9.84
C SER A 10 8.80 -8.93 -9.54
N ALA A 11 9.80 -8.70 -10.38
CA ALA A 11 11.18 -9.14 -10.17
C ALA A 11 12.02 -8.17 -9.31
N ALA A 12 11.44 -7.03 -8.90
CA ALA A 12 12.14 -6.00 -8.15
C ALA A 12 11.88 -6.13 -6.65
N THR A 13 12.82 -5.72 -5.81
CA THR A 13 12.55 -5.51 -4.38
C THR A 13 11.77 -4.21 -4.22
N LEU A 14 10.60 -4.27 -3.59
CA LEU A 14 9.75 -3.11 -3.34
C LEU A 14 9.95 -2.62 -1.90
N GLN A 15 10.19 -1.32 -1.75
CA GLN A 15 10.15 -0.61 -0.47
C GLN A 15 8.80 0.11 -0.40
N ILE A 16 8.04 -0.12 0.66
CA ILE A 16 6.67 0.36 0.78
C ILE A 16 6.49 1.07 2.12
N ALA A 17 5.82 2.23 2.08
CA ALA A 17 5.28 2.90 3.25
C ALA A 17 3.74 2.96 3.14
N LEU A 18 3.04 2.53 4.19
CA LEU A 18 1.61 2.74 4.33
C LEU A 18 1.37 3.96 5.21
N LEU A 19 0.57 4.89 4.72
CA LEU A 19 0.19 6.09 5.47
C LEU A 19 -1.07 5.77 6.25
N VAL A 20 -1.00 5.70 7.57
CA VAL A 20 -2.12 5.36 8.45
C VAL A 20 -2.98 6.59 8.71
N ARG A 21 -4.30 6.43 8.55
CA ARG A 21 -5.29 7.49 8.82
C ARG A 21 -5.62 7.54 10.31
N GLN A 22 -5.67 8.75 10.87
CA GLN A 22 -6.19 8.95 12.22
C GLN A 22 -7.73 9.10 12.18
N GLY A 23 -8.44 8.13 12.73
CA GLY A 23 -9.90 8.06 12.66
C GLY A 23 -10.42 7.88 11.21
N GLU A 24 -11.58 8.46 10.91
CA GLU A 24 -12.26 8.26 9.61
C GLU A 24 -11.92 9.31 8.55
N ASN A 25 -11.51 10.51 8.95
CA ASN A 25 -11.28 11.65 8.05
C ASN A 25 -9.93 11.50 7.32
N PRO A 26 -9.91 11.44 5.96
CA PRO A 26 -8.67 11.33 5.19
C PRO A 26 -7.69 12.49 5.37
N ALA A 27 -8.13 13.65 5.85
CA ALA A 27 -7.24 14.77 6.17
C ALA A 27 -6.36 14.53 7.40
N ASN A 28 -6.68 13.54 8.24
CA ASN A 28 -5.98 13.26 9.48
C ASN A 28 -4.99 12.10 9.32
N PHE A 29 -3.83 12.19 9.96
CA PHE A 29 -2.72 11.25 9.82
C PHE A 29 -2.23 10.76 11.18
N ASP A 30 -1.98 9.46 11.30
CA ASP A 30 -1.54 8.82 12.55
C ASP A 30 -0.06 8.39 12.53
N GLY A 31 0.49 8.12 11.35
CA GLY A 31 1.86 7.65 11.20
C GLY A 31 2.06 6.75 9.98
N ASP A 32 3.28 6.24 9.83
CA ASP A 32 3.67 5.39 8.70
C ASP A 32 4.06 3.99 9.16
N VAL A 33 3.81 3.00 8.30
CA VAL A 33 4.34 1.64 8.45
C VAL A 33 5.21 1.30 7.24
N TYR A 34 6.49 1.03 7.49
CA TYR A 34 7.48 0.72 6.47
C TYR A 34 7.75 -0.79 6.41
N PHE A 35 7.84 -1.32 5.20
CA PHE A 35 8.29 -2.70 4.97
C PHE A 35 8.86 -2.87 3.58
N THR A 36 9.51 -4.02 3.38
CA THR A 36 10.02 -4.44 2.08
C THR A 36 9.35 -5.75 1.65
N LEU A 37 9.21 -5.90 0.33
CA LEU A 37 8.84 -7.15 -0.33
C LEU A 37 9.95 -7.52 -1.31
N ALA A 38 10.61 -8.65 -1.08
CA ALA A 38 11.52 -9.25 -2.05
C ALA A 38 10.75 -9.67 -3.33
N PRO A 39 11.44 -9.95 -4.44
CA PRO A 39 10.82 -10.43 -5.67
C PRO A 39 9.91 -11.64 -5.42
N GLY A 40 8.68 -11.61 -5.93
CA GLY A 40 7.69 -12.68 -5.73
C GLY A 40 7.14 -12.83 -4.30
N GLN A 41 7.59 -12.03 -3.34
CA GLN A 41 7.25 -12.23 -1.92
C GLN A 41 5.82 -11.82 -1.61
N THR A 42 5.18 -12.62 -0.76
CA THR A 42 3.92 -12.29 -0.08
C THR A 42 4.18 -12.04 1.41
N ARG A 43 3.64 -10.95 1.97
CA ARG A 43 3.69 -10.67 3.42
C ARG A 43 2.37 -10.10 3.91
N THR A 44 1.94 -10.55 5.08
CA THR A 44 0.89 -9.88 5.85
C THR A 44 1.51 -8.81 6.73
N ILE A 45 1.00 -7.60 6.62
CA ILE A 45 1.45 -6.43 7.34
C ILE A 45 0.36 -5.99 8.31
N THR A 46 0.76 -5.80 9.56
CA THR A 46 -0.05 -5.20 10.60
C THR A 46 0.18 -3.70 10.60
N TYR A 47 -0.88 -2.91 10.69
CA TYR A 47 -0.79 -1.45 10.76
C TYR A 47 -1.88 -0.85 11.66
N GLY A 48 -1.63 0.41 12.06
CA GLY A 48 -2.54 1.19 12.89
C GLY A 48 -2.85 0.57 14.25
N ASN A 49 -3.96 1.01 14.85
CA ASN A 49 -4.39 0.58 16.19
C ASN A 49 -5.90 0.26 16.20
N ALA A 50 -6.55 0.23 17.37
CA ALA A 50 -7.98 -0.10 17.45
C ALA A 50 -8.89 1.04 16.94
N GLN A 51 -8.40 2.27 16.94
CA GLN A 51 -9.10 3.48 16.52
C GLN A 51 -8.73 3.89 15.09
N ASN A 52 -7.52 3.56 14.66
CA ASN A 52 -6.91 3.99 13.39
C ASN A 52 -6.70 2.78 12.49
N VAL A 53 -7.76 2.30 11.85
CA VAL A 53 -7.76 1.06 11.04
C VAL A 53 -7.71 1.32 9.52
N PHE A 54 -7.82 2.59 9.12
CA PHE A 54 -7.85 2.99 7.72
C PHE A 54 -6.49 3.49 7.23
N LEU A 55 -6.27 3.40 5.92
CA LEU A 55 -5.10 3.94 5.23
C LEU A 55 -5.47 5.21 4.48
N ASN A 56 -4.56 6.19 4.51
CA ASN A 56 -4.57 7.37 3.67
C ASN A 56 -3.76 7.20 2.40
N GLY A 57 -2.91 6.19 2.30
CA GLY A 57 -2.09 6.08 1.11
C GLY A 57 -1.05 4.99 1.16
N ILE A 58 -0.36 4.90 0.05
CA ILE A 58 0.77 4.01 -0.17
C ILE A 58 1.84 4.76 -0.93
N VAL A 59 3.07 4.63 -0.45
CA VAL A 59 4.28 5.04 -1.15
C VAL A 59 5.03 3.78 -1.52
N LEU A 60 5.44 3.66 -2.78
CA LEU A 60 6.22 2.55 -3.30
C LEU A 60 7.47 3.10 -3.98
N SER A 61 8.62 2.55 -3.63
CA SER A 61 9.89 2.83 -4.30
C SER A 61 10.63 1.55 -4.64
N THR A 62 11.40 1.60 -5.72
CA THR A 62 12.32 0.53 -6.08
C THR A 62 13.48 1.06 -6.92
N ASN A 63 14.61 0.37 -6.84
CA ASN A 63 15.72 0.52 -7.76
C ASN A 63 15.90 -0.84 -8.46
N PHE A 64 15.69 -0.88 -9.77
CA PHE A 64 15.72 -2.11 -10.53
C PHE A 64 16.11 -1.84 -11.98
N ASN A 65 16.96 -2.70 -12.55
CA ASN A 65 17.47 -2.60 -13.93
C ASN A 65 18.08 -1.23 -14.30
N GLY A 66 18.68 -0.53 -13.33
CA GLY A 66 19.32 0.77 -13.55
C GLY A 66 18.37 1.97 -13.39
N ASP A 67 17.08 1.72 -13.18
CA ASP A 67 16.07 2.77 -12.99
C ASP A 67 15.70 2.91 -11.51
N ILE A 68 15.40 4.15 -11.13
CA ILE A 68 14.75 4.46 -9.85
C ILE A 68 13.29 4.80 -10.16
N TYR A 69 12.39 4.08 -9.51
CA TYR A 69 10.96 4.31 -9.61
C TYR A 69 10.39 4.71 -8.24
N ASN A 70 9.51 5.71 -8.23
CA ASN A 70 8.76 6.15 -7.05
C ASN A 70 7.30 6.42 -7.42
N LYS A 71 6.38 5.96 -6.58
CA LYS A 71 4.94 6.21 -6.68
C LYS A 71 4.37 6.58 -5.33
N THR A 72 3.64 7.68 -5.29
CA THR A 72 2.90 8.13 -4.11
C THR A 72 1.44 8.27 -4.49
N GLN A 73 0.56 7.59 -3.75
CA GLN A 73 -0.88 7.71 -3.91
C GLN A 73 -1.51 8.00 -2.55
N ILE A 74 -2.26 9.10 -2.47
CA ILE A 74 -2.86 9.60 -1.23
C ILE A 74 -4.37 9.80 -1.44
N VAL A 75 -5.14 9.36 -0.47
CA VAL A 75 -6.59 9.53 -0.35
C VAL A 75 -6.86 10.90 0.25
N THR A 76 -7.52 11.76 -0.52
CA THR A 76 -8.03 13.05 -0.04
C THR A 76 -9.55 13.04 0.19
N GLU A 77 -10.24 12.03 -0.37
CA GLU A 77 -11.69 11.88 -0.29
C GLU A 77 -12.09 10.44 0.03
N ARG A 78 -12.97 10.28 1.02
CA ARG A 78 -13.48 8.97 1.45
C ARG A 78 -14.39 8.39 0.37
N GLY A 79 -14.27 7.09 0.11
CA GLY A 79 -15.02 6.39 -0.93
C GLY A 79 -14.45 6.57 -2.34
N SER A 80 -13.35 7.31 -2.51
CA SER A 80 -12.62 7.36 -3.79
C SER A 80 -12.11 5.97 -4.18
N GLN A 81 -11.76 5.79 -5.47
CA GLN A 81 -11.28 4.49 -5.95
C GLN A 81 -10.09 3.96 -5.15
N LEU A 82 -9.12 4.83 -4.82
CA LEU A 82 -7.97 4.46 -4.00
C LEU A 82 -8.38 4.15 -2.56
N ASP A 83 -9.29 4.94 -1.97
CA ASP A 83 -9.78 4.70 -0.61
C ASP A 83 -10.42 3.31 -0.50
N ASN A 84 -11.31 2.98 -1.44
CA ASN A 84 -11.95 1.67 -1.48
C ASN A 84 -10.91 0.57 -1.72
N LEU A 85 -9.99 0.74 -2.68
CA LEU A 85 -8.93 -0.22 -2.93
C LEU A 85 -8.14 -0.54 -1.66
N LEU A 86 -7.73 0.49 -0.90
CA LEU A 86 -6.95 0.34 0.31
C LEU A 86 -7.76 -0.11 1.52
N ASN A 87 -9.04 0.20 1.62
CA ASN A 87 -9.81 0.03 2.86
C ASN A 87 -10.93 -1.02 2.78
N THR A 88 -11.23 -1.58 1.61
CA THR A 88 -12.26 -2.64 1.45
C THR A 88 -11.73 -3.98 0.94
N ASN A 89 -10.41 -4.10 0.79
CA ASN A 89 -9.74 -5.32 0.34
C ASN A 89 -8.76 -5.83 1.39
N SER A 90 -8.67 -7.14 1.62
CA SER A 90 -7.68 -7.71 2.54
C SER A 90 -6.34 -8.04 1.89
N ILE A 91 -6.29 -8.10 0.56
CA ILE A 91 -5.10 -8.46 -0.23
C ILE A 91 -4.84 -7.38 -1.29
N ILE A 92 -3.58 -6.97 -1.43
CA ILE A 92 -3.07 -6.07 -2.46
C ILE A 92 -2.04 -6.81 -3.31
N ASP A 93 -2.33 -7.00 -4.59
CA ASP A 93 -1.36 -7.48 -5.58
C ASP A 93 -0.70 -6.28 -6.28
N ILE A 94 0.62 -6.28 -6.37
CA ILE A 94 1.43 -5.21 -6.99
C ILE A 94 2.12 -5.80 -8.22
N LEU A 95 1.78 -5.31 -9.41
CA LEU A 95 2.26 -5.82 -10.68
C LEU A 95 3.03 -4.73 -11.45
N PRO A 96 4.16 -5.07 -12.10
CA PRO A 96 4.80 -4.17 -13.06
C PRO A 96 3.99 -4.19 -14.37
N ILE A 97 3.58 -3.02 -14.84
CA ILE A 97 2.93 -2.83 -16.15
C ILE A 97 3.67 -1.70 -16.88
N SER A 98 4.42 -2.07 -17.92
CA SER A 98 5.33 -1.14 -18.61
C SER A 98 6.31 -0.49 -17.60
N THR A 99 6.30 0.83 -17.45
CA THR A 99 7.14 1.59 -16.52
C THR A 99 6.46 1.91 -15.19
N ASP A 100 5.26 1.37 -14.93
CA ASP A 100 4.47 1.63 -13.73
C ASP A 100 4.31 0.38 -12.86
N TYR A 101 4.09 0.56 -11.56
CA TYR A 101 3.64 -0.49 -10.66
C TYR A 101 2.17 -0.26 -10.32
N VAL A 102 1.30 -1.11 -10.85
CA VAL A 102 -0.15 -1.03 -10.62
C VAL A 102 -0.54 -1.90 -9.44
N ILE A 103 -1.44 -1.37 -8.61
CA ILE A 103 -1.96 -2.05 -7.42
C ILE A 103 -3.40 -2.50 -7.66
N PHE A 104 -3.72 -3.72 -7.24
CA PHE A 104 -5.07 -4.29 -7.31
C PHE A 104 -5.48 -4.82 -5.94
N GLY A 105 -6.71 -4.51 -5.54
CA GLY A 105 -7.31 -5.02 -4.31
C GLY A 105 -8.21 -6.22 -4.57
N ARG A 106 -8.16 -7.22 -3.69
CA ARG A 106 -9.15 -8.29 -3.60
C ARG A 106 -9.35 -8.79 -2.18
N ASN A 107 -10.42 -9.52 -1.95
CA ASN A 107 -10.66 -10.25 -0.71
C ASN A 107 -10.09 -11.67 -0.79
N ALA A 108 -9.93 -12.30 0.38
CA ALA A 108 -9.48 -13.68 0.51
C ALA A 108 -10.55 -14.66 0.05
#